data_AF-A0A0F5VCB2-F1
#
_entry.id   AF-A0A0F5VCB2-F1
#
_cell.length_a   1.000
_cell.length_b   1.000
_cell.length_c   1.000
_cell.angle_alpha   90.00
_cell.angle_beta   90.00
_cell.angle_gamma   90.00
#
_symmetry.space_group_name_H-M   'P 1'
#
loop_
_entity.id
_entity.type
_entity.pdbx_description
1 polymer ?
#
loop_
_entity_poly.entity_id
_entity_poly.type
_entity_poly.pdbx_seq_one_letter_code
_entity_poly.pdbx_strand_id
1 'polypeptide(L)'
;MEKFNTGNDVKLMNLDLAHGRKYIRDYLDGQNGFQKKLIETIRSRRFSCKIIVPETYHMTHQINLNCGGVFSQNLKENQHESGVVKVIDSSLWLSCFIKELLKEDHLSCLFDDVMTNASEFMHGHSHGFIYHDFAYHFVSQSMIDSEKDILSLIYATKLSWHFLCVLFDAEIDCIEDIDRFISEVLDNFQVLILGIFDGESYLVMRADD
;
A
#
# COMPACT_ATOMS: atom_id res chain seq x y z
N MET A 1 -0.89 15.12 1.23
CA MET A 1 0.24 14.34 1.82
C MET A 1 0.89 15.07 3.00
N GLU A 2 1.38 16.31 2.86
CA GLU A 2 2.07 17.01 3.97
C GLU A 2 1.15 17.39 5.15
N LYS A 3 -0.14 17.61 4.87
CA LYS A 3 -1.17 17.86 5.89
C LYS A 3 -1.45 16.68 6.85
N PHE A 4 -0.98 15.48 6.51
CA PHE A 4 -1.19 14.25 7.29
C PHE A 4 0.02 13.87 8.16
N ASN A 5 1.00 14.76 8.28
CA ASN A 5 2.10 14.59 9.24
C ASN A 5 1.65 15.00 10.65
N THR A 6 0.60 14.36 11.17
CA THR A 6 -0.07 14.73 12.43
C THR A 6 0.49 14.00 13.66
N GLY A 7 1.53 13.17 13.49
CA GLY A 7 2.35 12.63 14.56
C GLY A 7 3.81 12.62 14.11
N ASN A 8 4.73 13.04 14.98
CA ASN A 8 6.17 13.12 14.74
C ASN A 8 6.84 11.73 14.60
N ASP A 9 6.24 10.80 13.86
CA ASP A 9 6.68 9.40 13.82
C ASP A 9 7.00 8.92 12.40
N VAL A 10 6.76 9.72 11.36
CA VAL A 10 7.16 9.39 9.98
C VAL A 10 7.78 10.57 9.23
N LYS A 11 8.65 10.25 8.27
CA LYS A 11 9.26 11.16 7.32
C LYS A 11 8.81 10.84 5.90
N LEU A 12 8.41 11.88 5.18
CA LEU A 12 8.10 11.80 3.75
C LEU A 12 9.34 12.14 2.92
N MET A 13 9.67 11.27 1.97
CA MET A 13 10.77 11.45 1.04
C MET A 13 10.26 11.42 -0.39
N ASN A 14 10.59 12.44 -1.19
CA ASN A 14 10.25 12.41 -2.61
C ASN A 14 11.09 11.35 -3.32
N LEU A 15 10.45 10.56 -4.19
CA LEU A 15 11.11 9.57 -5.02
C LEU A 15 11.00 9.98 -6.48
N ASP A 16 12.10 9.83 -7.22
CA ASP A 16 12.06 9.98 -8.67
C ASP A 16 11.06 8.98 -9.29
N LEU A 17 10.18 9.49 -10.15
CA LEU A 17 9.07 8.72 -10.70
C LEU A 17 9.55 7.51 -11.52
N ALA A 18 10.70 7.60 -12.21
CA ALA A 18 11.22 6.48 -12.98
C ALA A 18 11.69 5.35 -12.04
N HIS A 19 12.33 5.68 -10.92
CA HIS A 19 12.66 4.70 -9.89
C HIS A 19 11.41 4.07 -9.25
N GLY A 20 10.39 4.89 -8.93
CA GLY A 20 9.12 4.39 -8.38
C GLY A 20 8.41 3.43 -9.33
N ARG A 21 8.30 3.80 -10.61
CA ARG A 21 7.69 2.94 -11.65
C ARG A 21 8.45 1.63 -11.85
N LYS A 22 9.80 1.69 -11.83
CA LYS A 22 10.62 0.49 -11.92
C LYS A 22 10.35 -0.45 -10.74
N TYR A 23 10.34 0.08 -9.52
CA TYR A 23 10.05 -0.72 -8.32
C TYR A 23 8.66 -1.35 -8.39
N ILE A 24 7.62 -0.56 -8.70
CA ILE A 24 6.24 -1.06 -8.82
C ILE A 24 6.16 -2.20 -9.84
N ARG A 25 6.77 -2.02 -11.02
CA ARG A 25 6.80 -3.07 -12.02
C ARG A 25 7.47 -4.32 -11.47
N ASP A 26 8.69 -4.20 -10.95
CA ASP A 26 9.47 -5.36 -10.47
C ASP A 26 8.78 -6.06 -9.28
N TYR A 27 8.03 -5.31 -8.47
CA TYR A 27 7.26 -5.81 -7.32
C TYR A 27 5.96 -6.52 -7.72
N LEU A 28 5.29 -6.02 -8.77
CA LEU A 28 3.99 -6.52 -9.26
C LEU A 28 4.10 -7.42 -10.50
N ASP A 29 5.32 -7.77 -10.97
CA ASP A 29 5.56 -8.57 -12.17
C ASP A 29 5.21 -10.07 -11.95
N GLY A 30 3.95 -10.33 -11.61
CA GLY A 30 3.41 -11.65 -11.32
C GLY A 30 2.43 -12.16 -12.39
N GLN A 31 1.78 -13.29 -12.10
CA GLN A 31 0.73 -13.87 -12.97
C GLN A 31 -0.64 -13.18 -12.80
N ASN A 32 -0.77 -12.27 -11.84
CA ASN A 32 -2.03 -11.63 -11.49
C ASN A 32 -2.47 -10.61 -12.58
N GLY A 33 -3.62 -10.88 -13.21
CA GLY A 33 -4.16 -10.05 -14.30
C GLY A 33 -4.53 -8.62 -13.88
N PHE A 34 -5.00 -8.44 -12.63
CA PHE A 34 -5.28 -7.11 -12.08
C PHE A 34 -4.00 -6.28 -11.94
N GLN A 35 -2.95 -6.87 -11.35
CA GLN A 35 -1.66 -6.19 -11.16
C GLN A 35 -1.03 -5.77 -12.50
N LYS A 36 -1.12 -6.61 -13.54
CA LYS A 36 -0.66 -6.26 -14.90
C LYS A 36 -1.37 -5.03 -15.46
N LYS A 37 -2.71 -4.99 -15.39
CA LYS A 37 -3.50 -3.84 -15.83
C LYS A 37 -3.19 -2.58 -15.02
N LEU A 38 -2.99 -2.72 -13.71
CA LEU A 38 -2.60 -1.61 -12.84
C LEU A 38 -1.25 -0.99 -13.25
N ILE A 39 -0.25 -1.82 -13.60
CA ILE A 39 1.03 -1.34 -14.14
C ILE A 39 0.81 -0.54 -15.44
N GLU A 40 -0.08 -1.00 -16.33
CA GLU A 40 -0.40 -0.29 -17.57
C GLU A 40 -1.05 1.07 -17.30
N THR A 41 -1.99 1.15 -16.36
CA THR A 41 -2.62 2.41 -15.91
C THR A 41 -1.59 3.38 -15.34
N ILE A 42 -0.65 2.89 -14.52
CA ILE A 42 0.42 3.72 -13.93
C ILE A 42 1.36 4.30 -15.00
N ARG A 43 1.55 3.59 -16.11
CA ARG A 43 2.38 4.05 -17.24
C ARG A 43 1.69 5.13 -18.07
N SER A 44 0.35 5.09 -18.18
CA SER A 44 -0.41 5.99 -19.05
C SER A 44 -0.78 7.33 -18.39
N ARG A 45 -0.75 7.42 -17.05
CA ARG A 45 -1.12 8.62 -16.28
C ARG A 45 0.09 9.29 -15.60
N ARG A 46 -0.10 10.52 -15.12
CA ARG A 46 0.89 11.27 -14.33
C ARG A 46 0.68 11.02 -12.84
N PHE A 47 1.79 10.88 -12.13
CA PHE A 47 1.78 10.60 -10.70
C PHE A 47 2.93 11.31 -10.00
N SER A 48 2.67 11.69 -8.75
CA SER A 48 3.70 11.96 -7.76
C SER A 48 4.05 10.68 -7.00
N CYS A 49 5.32 10.53 -6.61
CA CYS A 49 5.78 9.36 -5.87
C CYS A 49 6.56 9.77 -4.63
N LYS A 50 6.17 9.22 -3.47
CA LYS A 50 6.81 9.46 -2.18
C LYS A 50 7.06 8.14 -1.48
N ILE A 51 8.03 8.17 -0.57
CA ILE A 51 8.29 7.11 0.39
C ILE A 51 7.98 7.63 1.78
N ILE A 52 7.29 6.82 2.56
CA ILE A 52 7.04 7.02 3.99
C ILE A 52 7.97 6.09 4.76
N VAL A 53 8.81 6.65 5.62
CA VAL A 53 9.66 5.90 6.56
C VAL A 53 9.43 6.38 7.99
N PRO A 54 9.65 5.58 9.03
CA PRO A 54 9.59 6.04 10.42
C PRO A 54 10.56 7.18 10.72
N GLU A 55 10.27 8.06 11.68
CA GLU A 55 11.17 9.19 12.05
C GLU A 55 12.49 8.72 12.70
N THR A 56 12.45 7.61 13.43
CA THR A 56 13.65 6.96 13.99
C THR A 56 14.59 6.40 12.93
N TYR A 57 14.21 6.52 11.66
CA TYR A 57 15.01 6.14 10.52
C TYR A 57 16.17 7.13 10.28
N HIS A 58 17.29 6.91 10.99
CA HIS A 58 18.48 7.76 10.96
C HIS A 58 19.35 7.63 9.69
N MET A 59 18.99 6.78 8.73
CA MET A 59 19.78 6.59 7.52
C MET A 59 19.37 7.57 6.43
N THR A 60 20.00 8.74 6.46
CA THR A 60 19.66 9.86 5.58
C THR A 60 20.10 9.70 4.12
N HIS A 61 20.86 8.68 3.70
CA HIS A 61 21.57 8.80 2.42
C HIS A 61 21.36 7.82 1.27
N GLN A 62 20.80 6.61 1.39
CA GLN A 62 20.48 5.82 0.18
C GLN A 62 19.29 4.86 0.40
N ILE A 63 18.09 5.28 -0.03
CA ILE A 63 17.00 4.34 -0.28
C ILE A 63 17.36 3.56 -1.55
N ASN A 64 17.70 2.28 -1.40
CA ASN A 64 18.00 1.41 -2.53
C ASN A 64 16.83 0.46 -2.82
N LEU A 65 15.99 0.85 -3.78
CA LEU A 65 14.86 0.03 -4.23
C LEU A 65 15.27 -1.16 -5.10
N ASN A 66 16.54 -1.28 -5.52
CA ASN A 66 16.99 -2.39 -6.39
C ASN A 66 17.10 -3.74 -5.66
N CYS A 67 17.05 -3.76 -4.33
CA CYS A 67 17.12 -4.97 -3.52
C CYS A 67 15.80 -5.22 -2.77
N GLY A 68 14.64 -5.01 -3.40
CA GLY A 68 13.33 -5.11 -2.72
C GLY A 68 13.06 -3.96 -1.75
N GLY A 69 13.74 -2.82 -1.97
CA GLY A 69 13.83 -1.80 -0.93
C GLY A 69 14.51 -2.37 0.30
N VAL A 70 15.72 -2.92 0.16
CA VAL A 70 16.57 -3.26 1.30
C VAL A 70 17.59 -2.15 1.45
N PHE A 71 17.77 -1.68 2.68
CA PHE A 71 18.76 -0.65 2.97
C PHE A 71 20.16 -1.17 2.67
N SER A 72 20.88 -0.48 1.77
CA SER A 72 22.30 -0.73 1.58
C SER A 72 23.04 -0.31 2.86
N GLN A 73 23.37 -1.27 3.71
CA GLN A 73 24.12 -1.04 4.94
C GLN A 73 25.45 -0.35 4.64
N ASN A 74 25.74 0.69 5.44
CA ASN A 74 27.00 0.82 6.15
C ASN A 74 26.86 1.98 7.13
N LEU A 75 26.76 1.71 8.44
CA LEU A 75 27.27 2.57 9.51
C LEU A 75 27.22 1.77 10.82
N LYS A 76 28.41 1.45 11.33
CA LYS A 76 28.72 0.63 12.50
C LYS A 76 28.23 1.20 13.85
N GLU A 77 27.36 2.21 13.86
CA GLU A 77 27.09 2.99 15.07
C GLU A 77 25.76 2.65 15.77
N ASN A 78 24.84 1.93 15.12
CA ASN A 78 23.55 1.52 15.72
C ASN A 78 23.28 0.01 15.66
N GLN A 79 24.32 -0.81 15.41
CA GLN A 79 24.17 -2.26 15.46
C GLN A 79 24.23 -2.71 16.93
N HIS A 80 23.10 -3.20 17.46
CA HIS A 80 23.18 -4.20 18.53
C HIS A 80 24.02 -5.39 18.00
N GLU A 81 24.67 -6.14 18.90
CA GLU A 81 25.58 -7.26 18.58
C GLU A 81 24.99 -8.33 17.62
N SER A 82 23.68 -8.28 17.32
CA SER A 82 22.96 -9.13 16.35
C SER A 82 22.81 -8.54 14.93
N GLY A 83 23.17 -7.28 14.67
CA GLY A 83 23.05 -6.64 13.35
C GLY A 83 21.62 -6.28 12.92
N VAL A 84 20.62 -6.42 13.79
CA VAL A 84 19.20 -6.12 13.51
C VAL A 84 18.81 -4.78 14.12
N VAL A 85 18.38 -3.83 13.29
CA VAL A 85 17.74 -2.59 13.74
C VAL A 85 16.25 -2.86 13.84
N LYS A 86 15.66 -2.65 15.02
CA LYS A 86 14.20 -2.70 15.19
C LYS A 86 13.60 -1.46 14.54
N VAL A 87 13.00 -1.61 13.37
CA VAL A 87 12.24 -0.52 12.75
C VAL A 87 10.86 -0.48 13.42
N ILE A 88 10.32 0.73 13.58
CA ILE A 88 8.98 0.92 14.15
C ILE A 88 7.98 0.69 13.03
N ASP A 89 7.00 -0.20 13.27
CA ASP A 89 5.95 -0.47 12.29
C ASP A 89 5.09 0.78 12.03
N SER A 90 5.09 1.27 10.79
CA SER A 90 4.32 2.44 10.37
C SER A 90 2.84 2.14 10.03
N SER A 91 2.35 0.92 10.29
CA SER A 91 0.96 0.51 9.99
C SER A 91 -0.10 1.37 10.68
N LEU A 92 0.11 1.81 11.93
CA LEU A 92 -0.83 2.70 12.62
C LEU A 92 -0.92 4.07 11.94
N TRP A 93 0.22 4.62 11.54
CA TRP A 93 0.22 5.87 10.78
C TRP A 93 -0.48 5.67 9.43
N LEU A 94 -0.19 4.55 8.75
CA LEU A 94 -0.80 4.23 7.46
C LEU A 94 -2.32 4.10 7.57
N SER A 95 -2.85 3.49 8.64
CA SER A 95 -4.29 3.36 8.81
C SER A 95 -4.98 4.71 9.00
N CYS A 96 -4.37 5.63 9.77
CA CYS A 96 -4.84 7.01 9.87
C CYS A 96 -4.77 7.73 8.52
N PHE A 97 -3.67 7.57 7.78
CA PHE A 97 -3.51 8.19 6.46
C PHE A 97 -4.56 7.72 5.47
N ILE A 98 -4.81 6.42 5.37
CA ILE A 98 -5.85 5.87 4.50
C ILE A 98 -7.23 6.38 4.94
N LYS A 99 -7.55 6.38 6.24
CA LYS A 99 -8.84 6.88 6.75
C LYS A 99 -9.12 8.30 6.29
N GLU A 100 -8.12 9.18 6.38
CA GLU A 100 -8.27 10.56 5.95
C GLU A 100 -8.45 10.66 4.42
N LEU A 101 -7.75 9.85 3.62
CA LEU A 101 -7.99 9.79 2.18
C LEU A 101 -9.41 9.33 1.83
N LEU A 102 -9.93 8.31 2.51
CA LEU A 102 -11.32 7.86 2.31
C LEU A 102 -12.33 8.95 2.67
N LYS A 103 -12.02 9.78 3.68
CA LYS A 103 -12.93 10.81 4.18
C LYS A 103 -12.89 12.11 3.38
N GLU A 104 -11.69 12.62 3.08
CA GLU A 104 -11.52 13.93 2.45
C GLU A 104 -11.61 13.87 0.94
N ASP A 105 -11.07 12.80 0.34
CA ASP A 105 -11.04 12.61 -1.10
C ASP A 105 -12.18 11.68 -1.57
N HIS A 106 -13.09 11.28 -0.67
CA HIS A 106 -14.23 10.37 -0.93
C HIS A 106 -13.84 9.07 -1.65
N LEU A 107 -12.64 8.57 -1.37
CA LEU A 107 -12.13 7.37 -2.02
C LEU A 107 -12.68 6.10 -1.37
N SER A 108 -12.60 5.00 -2.11
CA SER A 108 -12.63 3.65 -1.57
C SER A 108 -11.28 2.99 -1.74
N CYS A 109 -11.01 1.88 -1.04
CA CYS A 109 -9.75 1.16 -1.15
C CYS A 109 -9.90 -0.35 -1.28
N LEU A 110 -8.96 -0.93 -2.02
CA LEU A 110 -8.82 -2.35 -2.31
C LEU A 110 -7.45 -2.82 -1.83
N PHE A 111 -7.41 -3.86 -1.00
CA PHE A 111 -6.22 -4.51 -0.52
C PHE A 111 -6.05 -5.87 -1.21
N ASP A 112 -4.84 -6.17 -1.63
CA ASP A 112 -4.46 -7.50 -2.09
C ASP A 112 -4.11 -8.37 -0.88
N ASP A 113 -4.77 -9.52 -0.75
CA ASP A 113 -4.56 -10.47 0.33
C ASP A 113 -3.88 -11.72 -0.20
N VAL A 114 -2.55 -11.70 -0.11
CA VAL A 114 -1.71 -12.84 -0.51
C VAL A 114 -1.61 -13.92 0.58
N MET A 115 -2.19 -13.67 1.76
CA MET A 115 -2.18 -14.59 2.89
C MET A 115 -3.34 -15.55 2.85
N THR A 116 -4.50 -15.04 2.44
CA THR A 116 -5.74 -15.80 2.42
C THR A 116 -5.86 -16.58 1.12
N ASN A 117 -6.18 -17.86 1.24
CA ASN A 117 -6.58 -18.68 0.09
C ASN A 117 -8.11 -18.69 -0.09
N ALA A 118 -8.57 -19.03 -1.29
CA ALA A 118 -10.00 -19.04 -1.63
C ALA A 118 -10.88 -19.90 -0.68
N SER A 119 -10.32 -20.95 -0.09
CA SER A 119 -11.05 -21.80 0.87
C SER A 119 -11.28 -21.15 2.23
N GLU A 120 -10.35 -20.31 2.69
CA GLU A 120 -10.44 -19.57 3.96
C GLU A 120 -11.41 -18.39 3.85
N PHE A 121 -11.47 -17.75 2.67
CA PHE A 121 -12.31 -16.57 2.42
C PHE A 121 -13.81 -16.83 2.62
N MET A 122 -14.27 -18.03 2.27
CA MET A 122 -15.69 -18.43 2.33
C MET A 122 -16.28 -18.49 3.75
N HIS A 123 -15.47 -18.33 4.81
CA HIS A 123 -15.86 -18.63 6.18
C HIS A 123 -15.93 -17.44 7.16
N GLY A 124 -15.73 -16.18 6.73
CA GLY A 124 -15.95 -15.10 7.72
C GLY A 124 -15.59 -13.65 7.43
N HIS A 125 -15.36 -13.21 6.19
CA HIS A 125 -15.01 -11.80 5.94
C HIS A 125 -16.07 -11.13 5.05
N SER A 126 -16.76 -10.11 5.59
CA SER A 126 -17.89 -9.42 4.95
C SER A 126 -17.48 -8.46 3.83
N HIS A 127 -16.17 -8.21 3.67
CA HIS A 127 -15.64 -7.10 2.88
C HIS A 127 -14.61 -7.57 1.85
N GLY A 128 -14.73 -8.77 1.31
CA GLY A 128 -13.84 -9.12 0.20
C GLY A 128 -14.34 -10.26 -0.66
N PHE A 129 -13.50 -10.63 -1.61
CA PHE A 129 -13.88 -11.48 -2.72
C PHE A 129 -12.65 -12.18 -3.31
N ILE A 130 -12.92 -13.23 -4.11
CA ILE A 130 -11.90 -13.91 -4.90
C ILE A 130 -12.02 -13.47 -6.36
N TYR A 131 -10.90 -13.07 -6.95
CA TYR A 131 -10.80 -12.75 -8.37
C TYR A 131 -9.59 -13.46 -8.99
N HIS A 132 -9.86 -14.35 -9.96
CA HIS A 132 -8.84 -15.18 -10.62
C HIS A 132 -7.86 -15.88 -9.64
N ASP A 133 -8.41 -16.53 -8.61
CA ASP A 133 -7.66 -17.24 -7.54
C ASP A 133 -6.89 -16.35 -6.55
N PHE A 134 -7.04 -15.03 -6.63
CA PHE A 134 -6.46 -14.09 -5.66
C PHE A 134 -7.54 -13.52 -4.73
N ALA A 135 -7.22 -13.37 -3.46
CA ALA A 135 -8.12 -12.77 -2.47
C ALA A 135 -7.90 -11.26 -2.38
N TYR A 136 -9.00 -10.54 -2.21
CA TYR A 136 -8.99 -9.10 -2.06
C TYR A 136 -9.95 -8.66 -0.96
N HIS A 137 -9.59 -7.60 -0.25
CA HIS A 137 -10.50 -6.89 0.66
C HIS A 137 -10.79 -5.50 0.12
N PHE A 138 -12.03 -5.07 0.25
CA PHE A 138 -12.51 -3.77 -0.20
C PHE A 138 -13.22 -3.06 0.95
N VAL A 139 -12.94 -1.78 1.12
CA VAL A 139 -13.70 -0.92 2.03
C VAL A 139 -13.92 0.46 1.43
N SER A 140 -15.11 1.00 1.67
CA SER A 140 -15.48 2.38 1.39
C SER A 140 -15.57 3.17 2.70
N GLN A 141 -15.75 4.48 2.59
CA GLN A 141 -15.98 5.35 3.76
C GLN A 141 -17.20 4.91 4.58
N SER A 142 -18.26 4.41 3.94
CA SER A 142 -19.51 3.97 4.62
C SER A 142 -19.34 2.68 5.44
N MET A 143 -18.26 1.92 5.21
CA MET A 143 -17.99 0.63 5.86
C MET A 143 -17.07 0.73 7.08
N ILE A 144 -16.54 1.93 7.39
CA ILE A 144 -15.46 2.10 8.37
C ILE A 144 -15.92 3.03 9.49
N ASP A 145 -15.89 2.53 10.72
CA ASP A 145 -16.20 3.32 11.91
C ASP A 145 -14.95 4.02 12.47
N SER A 146 -13.78 3.38 12.33
CA SER A 146 -12.54 3.86 12.92
C SER A 146 -11.28 3.47 12.13
N GLU A 147 -10.15 4.13 12.42
CA GLU A 147 -8.84 3.76 11.88
C GLU A 147 -8.40 2.35 12.29
N LYS A 148 -9.03 1.76 13.32
CA LYS A 148 -8.75 0.39 13.76
C LYS A 148 -9.26 -0.65 12.77
N ASP A 149 -10.32 -0.34 12.03
CA ASP A 149 -10.87 -1.26 11.02
C ASP A 149 -9.88 -1.37 9.85
N ILE A 150 -9.35 -0.24 9.41
CA ILE A 150 -8.28 -0.17 8.40
C ILE A 150 -7.00 -0.82 8.93
N LEU A 151 -6.61 -0.56 10.17
CA LEU A 151 -5.42 -1.17 10.76
C LEU A 151 -5.54 -2.70 10.80
N SER A 152 -6.73 -3.23 11.11
CA SER A 152 -6.99 -4.66 11.11
C SER A 152 -6.84 -5.26 9.71
N LEU A 153 -7.32 -4.57 8.67
CA LEU A 153 -7.12 -4.98 7.27
C LEU A 153 -5.65 -4.93 6.85
N ILE A 154 -4.91 -3.90 7.28
CA ILE A 154 -3.46 -3.82 7.02
C ILE A 154 -2.79 -5.06 7.63
N TYR A 155 -3.06 -5.40 8.90
CA TYR A 155 -2.45 -6.58 9.51
C TYR A 155 -2.91 -7.91 8.90
N ALA A 156 -4.15 -8.00 8.39
CA ALA A 156 -4.63 -9.19 7.71
C ALA A 156 -3.96 -9.41 6.36
N THR A 157 -3.66 -8.32 5.63
CA THR A 157 -3.14 -8.38 4.24
C THR A 157 -1.63 -8.21 4.12
N LYS A 158 -0.97 -7.70 5.17
CA LYS A 158 0.47 -7.46 5.19
C LYS A 158 1.26 -8.73 5.49
N LEU A 159 2.11 -9.10 4.55
CA LEU A 159 3.26 -9.98 4.75
C LEU A 159 4.56 -9.18 4.74
N SER A 160 5.60 -9.72 5.39
CA SER A 160 6.92 -9.06 5.47
C SER A 160 7.37 -8.47 4.13
N TRP A 161 7.18 -9.14 3.01
CA TRP A 161 7.61 -8.61 1.71
C TRP A 161 6.46 -8.13 0.81
N HIS A 162 5.20 -8.31 1.23
CA HIS A 162 4.03 -7.97 0.42
C HIS A 162 2.98 -7.17 1.18
N PHE A 163 2.75 -5.95 0.71
CA PHE A 163 1.54 -5.18 0.96
C PHE A 163 1.18 -4.41 -0.32
N LEU A 164 -0.08 -4.46 -0.74
CA LEU A 164 -0.61 -3.69 -1.86
C LEU A 164 -2.00 -3.17 -1.49
N CYS A 165 -2.15 -1.85 -1.52
CA CYS A 165 -3.42 -1.15 -1.35
C CYS A 165 -3.61 -0.14 -2.49
N VAL A 166 -4.78 -0.17 -3.10
CA VAL A 166 -5.19 0.70 -4.21
C VAL A 166 -6.39 1.52 -3.75
N LEU A 167 -6.31 2.84 -3.86
CA LEU A 167 -7.43 3.75 -3.61
C LEU A 167 -7.93 4.33 -4.93
N PHE A 168 -9.24 4.44 -5.06
CA PHE A 168 -9.93 4.84 -6.28
C PHE A 168 -11.18 5.66 -5.97
N ASP A 169 -11.56 6.51 -6.91
CA ASP A 169 -12.70 7.42 -6.80
C ASP A 169 -13.98 6.73 -7.27
N ALA A 170 -14.56 5.93 -6.38
CA ALA A 170 -15.90 5.37 -6.54
C ALA A 170 -16.48 5.02 -5.17
N GLU A 171 -17.74 5.40 -4.95
CA GLU A 171 -18.50 5.00 -3.77
C GLU A 171 -19.26 3.71 -4.08
N ILE A 172 -18.78 2.59 -3.53
CA ILE A 172 -19.32 1.26 -3.81
C ILE A 172 -19.75 0.63 -2.48
N ASP A 173 -21.05 0.40 -2.31
CA ASP A 173 -21.58 -0.24 -1.10
C ASP A 173 -21.66 -1.76 -1.23
N CYS A 174 -21.72 -2.29 -2.45
CA CYS A 174 -21.76 -3.72 -2.71
C CYS A 174 -21.17 -4.09 -4.07
N ILE A 175 -20.60 -5.30 -4.16
CA ILE A 175 -20.02 -5.83 -5.40
C ILE A 175 -21.00 -6.84 -5.99
N GLU A 176 -21.71 -6.44 -7.06
CA GLU A 176 -22.62 -7.32 -7.80
C GLU A 176 -21.91 -8.08 -8.93
N ASP A 177 -20.95 -7.41 -9.59
CA ASP A 177 -20.16 -7.94 -10.71
C ASP A 177 -18.68 -7.60 -10.47
N ILE A 178 -17.87 -8.63 -10.23
CA ILE A 178 -16.45 -8.49 -9.88
C ILE A 178 -15.63 -7.95 -11.05
N ASP A 179 -15.90 -8.37 -12.30
CA ASP A 179 -15.14 -7.90 -13.47
C ASP A 179 -15.42 -6.42 -13.74
N ARG A 180 -16.68 -6.00 -13.61
CA ARG A 180 -17.05 -4.59 -13.69
C ARG A 180 -16.41 -3.78 -12.56
N PHE A 181 -16.47 -4.28 -11.33
CA PHE A 181 -15.85 -3.64 -10.17
C PHE A 181 -14.35 -3.44 -10.38
N ILE A 182 -13.61 -4.47 -10.81
CA ILE A 182 -12.18 -4.37 -11.08
C ILE A 182 -11.87 -3.36 -12.20
N SER A 183 -12.72 -3.28 -13.23
CA SER A 183 -12.57 -2.27 -14.28
C SER A 183 -12.75 -0.86 -13.72
N GLU A 184 -13.75 -0.66 -12.86
CA GLU A 184 -14.03 0.63 -12.19
C GLU A 184 -12.90 1.06 -11.25
N VAL A 185 -12.29 0.12 -10.52
CA VAL A 185 -11.09 0.37 -9.69
C VAL A 185 -9.94 0.91 -10.56
N LEU A 186 -9.72 0.32 -11.73
CA LEU A 186 -8.61 0.70 -12.62
C LEU A 186 -8.87 2.03 -13.33
N ASP A 187 -10.10 2.28 -13.77
CA ASP A 187 -10.50 3.50 -14.46
C ASP A 187 -10.45 4.71 -13.51
N ASN A 188 -10.88 4.52 -12.26
CA ASN A 188 -10.93 5.57 -11.24
C ASN A 188 -9.75 5.54 -10.26
N PHE A 189 -8.68 4.81 -10.57
CA PHE A 189 -7.50 4.69 -9.73
C PHE A 189 -6.89 6.06 -9.38
N GLN A 190 -6.63 6.30 -8.09
CA GLN A 190 -6.06 7.56 -7.59
C GLN A 190 -4.76 7.38 -6.82
N VAL A 191 -4.65 6.36 -5.97
CA VAL A 191 -3.48 6.18 -5.10
C VAL A 191 -3.08 4.71 -5.02
N LEU A 192 -1.79 4.42 -5.21
CA LEU A 192 -1.19 3.13 -4.92
C LEU A 192 -0.33 3.24 -3.66
N ILE A 193 -0.43 2.26 -2.79
CA ILE A 193 0.43 2.08 -1.62
C ILE A 193 1.03 0.68 -1.67
N LEU A 194 2.36 0.60 -1.66
CA LEU A 194 3.12 -0.65 -1.64
C LEU A 194 3.98 -0.74 -0.38
N GLY A 195 4.10 -1.95 0.16
CA GLY A 195 5.10 -2.26 1.19
C GLY A 195 6.53 -2.15 0.64
N ILE A 196 7.41 -1.58 1.45
CA ILE A 196 8.87 -1.57 1.24
C ILE A 196 9.55 -1.81 2.60
N PHE A 197 10.84 -2.15 2.62
CA PHE A 197 11.61 -2.35 3.86
C PHE A 197 10.91 -3.33 4.82
N ASP A 198 10.67 -4.55 4.35
CA ASP A 198 9.97 -5.60 5.09
C ASP A 198 8.56 -5.20 5.61
N GLY A 199 7.88 -4.33 4.86
CA GLY A 199 6.54 -3.84 5.15
C GLY A 199 6.51 -2.81 6.28
N GLU A 200 7.65 -2.38 6.80
CA GLU A 200 7.75 -1.41 7.89
C GLU A 200 7.63 0.04 7.39
N SER A 201 7.64 0.21 6.07
CA SER A 201 7.56 1.48 5.36
C SER A 201 6.78 1.31 4.07
N TYR A 202 6.42 2.43 3.44
CA TYR A 202 5.52 2.40 2.28
C TYR A 202 5.99 3.31 1.14
N LEU A 203 5.86 2.81 -0.09
CA LEU A 203 5.88 3.64 -1.29
C LEU A 203 4.45 4.06 -1.60
N VAL A 204 4.23 5.35 -1.79
CA VAL A 204 2.94 5.93 -2.17
C VAL A 204 3.06 6.62 -3.51
N MET A 205 2.20 6.25 -4.44
CA MET A 205 2.08 6.89 -5.73
C MET A 205 0.66 7.46 -5.87
N ARG A 206 0.53 8.77 -6.09
CA ARG A 206 -0.76 9.47 -6.19
C ARG A 206 -0.88 10.14 -7.54
N ALA A 207 -2.01 9.94 -8.22
CA ALA A 207 -2.32 10.56 -9.49
C ALA A 207 -2.28 12.08 -9.33
N ASP A 208 -1.72 12.75 -10.33
CA ASP A 208 -1.82 14.20 -10.41
C ASP A 208 -3.18 14.53 -11.07
N ASP A 209 -3.91 15.50 -10.49
CA ASP A 209 -5.16 16.04 -11.06
C ASP A 209 -4.94 16.68 -12.45
#